data_AF-A0A957GLD0-F1
#
_entry.id   AF-A0A957GLD0-F1
#
_cell.length_a   1.000
_cell.length_b   1.000
_cell.length_c   1.000
_cell.angle_alpha   90.00
_cell.angle_beta   90.00
_cell.angle_gamma   90.00
#
_symmetry.space_group_name_H-M   'P 1'
#
loop_
_entity.id
_entity.type
_entity.pdbx_description
1 polymer ?
#
loop_
_entity_poly.entity_id
_entity_poly.type
_entity_poly.pdbx_seq_one_letter_code
_entity_poly.pdbx_strand_id
1 'polypeptide(L)' 'MILVVGASGMLGGMIAHQLLAQGKQVRVLLRHNSPAMAMAAQGM' A
#
# COMPACT_ATOMS: atom_id res chain seq x y z
N MET A 1 -12.25 1.55 6.52
CA MET A 1 -11.40 0.93 5.48
C MET A 1 -11.07 1.99 4.44
N ILE A 2 -9.78 2.29 4.25
CA ILE A 2 -9.29 3.33 3.32
C ILE A 2 -8.59 2.65 2.15
N LEU A 3 -8.92 3.01 0.92
CA LEU A 3 -8.24 2.53 -0.29
C LEU A 3 -7.20 3.55 -0.75
N VAL A 4 -5.94 3.13 -0.87
CA VAL A 4 -4.86 3.95 -1.42
C VAL A 4 -4.45 3.37 -2.78
N VAL A 5 -4.64 4.14 -3.84
CA VAL A 5 -4.20 3.78 -5.20
C VAL A 5 -2.78 4.32 -5.41
N GLY A 6 -1.89 3.50 -5.97
CA GLY A 6 -0.51 3.92 -6.24
C GLY A 6 0.39 4.02 -5.00
N ALA A 7 0.09 3.26 -3.95
CA ALA A 7 0.91 3.27 -2.73
C ALA A 7 2.32 2.68 -2.90
N SER A 8 2.63 2.10 -4.08
CA SER A 8 4.00 1.73 -4.45
C SER A 8 4.87 2.93 -4.85
N GLY A 9 4.28 4.11 -5.04
CA GLY A 9 5.01 5.37 -5.26
C GLY A 9 5.36 6.06 -3.94
N MET A 10 6.29 7.02 -3.98
CA MET A 10 6.81 7.70 -2.79
C MET A 10 5.70 8.33 -1.92
N LEU A 11 4.83 9.15 -2.52
CA LEU A 11 3.75 9.83 -1.79
C LEU A 11 2.68 8.86 -1.28
N GLY A 12 2.20 7.97 -2.16
CA GLY A 12 1.16 7.01 -1.79
C GLY A 12 1.62 6.05 -0.69
N GLY A 13 2.89 5.65 -0.71
CA GLY A 13 3.51 4.84 0.33
C GLY A 13 3.58 5.57 1.67
N MET A 14 4.04 6.83 1.67
CA MET A 14 4.06 7.66 2.90
C MET A 14 2.66 7.80 3.51
N ILE A 15 1.64 8.07 2.68
CA ILE A 15 0.25 8.18 3.14
C ILE A 15 -0.24 6.85 3.73
N ALA A 16 -0.03 5.73 3.02
CA ALA A 16 -0.44 4.41 3.49
C ALA A 16 0.22 4.05 4.82
N HIS A 17 1.52 4.31 4.97
CA HIS A 17 2.26 4.10 6.21
C HIS A 17 1.72 4.95 7.37
N GLN A 18 1.46 6.24 7.13
CA GLN A 18 0.94 7.12 8.18
C GLN A 18 -0.47 6.72 8.63
N LEU A 19 -1.32 6.28 7.70
CA LEU A 19 -2.66 5.77 8.01
C LEU A 19 -2.61 4.47 8.82
N LEU A 20 -1.70 3.55 8.45
CA LEU A 20 -1.47 2.32 9.22
C LEU A 20 -0.97 2.62 10.64
N ALA A 21 -0.04 3.57 10.80
CA ALA A 21 0.48 3.99 12.11
C ALA A 21 -0.62 4.59 13.03
N GLN A 22 -1.69 5.12 12.45
CA GLN A 22 -2.88 5.59 13.18
C GLN A 22 -3.89 4.46 13.50
N GLY A 23 -3.55 3.20 13.24
CA GLY A 23 -4.43 2.05 13.45
C GLY A 23 -5.59 1.96 12.43
N LYS A 24 -5.51 2.68 11.30
CA LYS A 24 -6.54 2.60 10.26
C LYS A 24 -6.33 1.33 9.44
N GLN A 25 -7.43 0.68 9.07
CA GLN A 25 -7.40 -0.37 8.05
C GLN A 25 -7.21 0.27 6.66
N VAL A 26 -6.08 -0.04 6.04
CA VAL A 26 -5.70 0.43 4.70
C VAL A 26 -5.64 -0.75 3.74
N ARG A 27 -6.22 -0.57 2.55
CA ARG A 27 -6.06 -1.48 1.41
C ARG A 27 -5.33 -0.72 0.31
N VAL A 28 -4.37 -1.36 -0.33
CA VAL A 28 -3.62 -0.77 -1.45
C VAL A 28 -4.06 -1.40 -2.76
N LEU A 29 -4.31 -0.58 -3.78
CA LEU A 29 -4.48 -1.05 -5.15
C LEU A 29 -3.18 -0.83 -5.92
N LEU A 30 -2.63 -1.93 -6.43
CA LEU A 30 -1.43 -1.95 -7.26
C LEU A 30 -1.81 -2.18 -8.72
N ARG A 31 -1.02 -1.62 -9.64
CA ARG A 31 -1.10 -1.99 -11.05
C ARG A 31 -0.59 -3.41 -11.27
N HIS A 32 -1.06 -4.04 -12.34
CA HIS A 32 -0.52 -5.32 -12.81
C HIS A 32 1.00 -5.20 -13.03
N ASN A 33 1.75 -6.24 -12.62
CA ASN A 33 3.21 -6.28 -12.68
C ASN A 33 3.95 -5.21 -11.84
N SER A 34 3.34 -4.75 -10.73
CA SER A 34 4.04 -3.89 -9.77
C SER A 34 5.12 -4.68 -9.01
N PRO A 35 6.30 -4.11 -8.73
CA PRO A 35 7.30 -4.72 -7.85
C PRO A 35 6.74 -5.10 -6.47
N ALA A 36 5.75 -4.33 -5.99
CA ALA A 36 5.08 -4.60 -4.72
C ALA A 36 4.20 -5.86 -4.74
N MET A 37 3.88 -6.44 -5.91
CA MET A 37 3.21 -7.76 -5.95
C MET A 37 4.10 -8.87 -5.41
N ALA A 38 5.42 -8.79 -5.62
CA ALA A 38 6.36 -9.76 -5.07
C ALA A 38 6.42 -9.69 -3.54
N MET A 39 6.31 -8.48 -2.98
CA MET A 39 6.23 -8.25 -1.53
C MET A 39 4.92 -8.80 -0.96
N ALA A 40 3.79 -8.54 -1.63
CA ALA A 40 2.49 -9.07 -1.24
C ALA A 40 2.46 -10.61 -1.24
N ALA A 41 3.13 -11.26 -2.20
CA ALA A 41 3.27 -12.72 -2.23
C ALA A 41 4.08 -13.28 -1.04
N GLN A 42 4.91 -12.45 -0.40
CA GLN A 42 5.70 -12.79 0.79
C GLN A 42 4.96 -12.47 2.10
N GLY A 43 3.70 -12.01 2.03
CA GLY A 43 2.91 -11.63 3.20
C GLY A 43 3.28 -10.25 3.78
N MET A 44 4.01 -9.43 3.03
CA MET A 44 4.29 -8.01 3.31
C MET A 44 3.32 -7.11 2.55
#